data_AF-A0A9X4NU70-F1
#
_entry.id   AF-A0A9X4NU70-F1
#
_cell.length_a   1.000
_cell.length_b   1.000
_cell.length_c   1.000
_cell.angle_alpha   90.00
_cell.angle_beta   90.00
_cell.angle_gamma   90.00
#
_symmetry.space_group_name_H-M   'P 1'
#
loop_
_entity.id
_entity.type
_entity.pdbx_description
1 polymer ?
#
loop_
_entity_poly.entity_id
_entity_poly.type
_entity_poly.pdbx_seq_one_letter_code
_entity_poly.pdbx_strand_id
1 'polypeptide(L)'
;MNAIAVTHVELVLIHPFREGNGRLARLLADVMAVQAGHEPMDYSSWEQRKPAYVGAIHAGLSGDYSPMGQFVAEAMAAGDASLSGPA
;
A
#
# COMPACT_ATOMS: atom_id res chain seq x y z
N MET A 1 2.65 9.61 0.27
CA MET A 1 2.89 8.40 1.10
C MET A 1 1.94 8.29 2.29
N ASN A 2 1.91 9.24 3.24
CA ASN A 2 1.05 9.15 4.43
C ASN A 2 -0.45 8.92 4.13
N ALA A 3 -1.04 9.69 3.19
CA ALA A 3 -2.45 9.54 2.83
C ALA A 3 -2.81 8.15 2.30
N ILE A 4 -1.94 7.55 1.48
CA ILE A 4 -2.14 6.19 0.94
C ILE A 4 -2.07 5.17 2.08
N ALA A 5 -1.06 5.28 2.96
CA ALA A 5 -0.90 4.37 4.09
C ALA A 5 -2.11 4.39 5.04
N VAL A 6 -2.57 5.59 5.44
CA VAL A 6 -3.76 5.76 6.29
C VAL A 6 -4.99 5.17 5.60
N THR A 7 -5.27 5.56 4.36
CA THR A 7 -6.45 5.10 3.62
C THR A 7 -6.46 3.58 3.48
N HIS A 8 -5.31 2.98 3.16
CA HIS A 8 -5.17 1.55 3.01
C HIS A 8 -5.47 0.80 4.31
N VAL A 9 -4.86 1.24 5.41
CA VAL A 9 -5.06 0.64 6.74
C VAL A 9 -6.52 0.78 7.18
N GLU A 10 -7.07 1.98 7.13
CA GLU A 10 -8.45 2.25 7.57
C GLU A 10 -9.48 1.44 6.77
N LEU A 11 -9.33 1.35 5.44
CA LEU A 11 -10.24 0.56 4.61
C LEU A 11 -10.19 -0.93 4.97
N VAL A 12 -8.99 -1.46 5.23
CA VAL A 12 -8.81 -2.87 5.62
C VAL A 12 -9.38 -3.14 7.01
N LEU A 13 -9.22 -2.20 7.95
CA LEU A 13 -9.73 -2.30 9.32
C LEU A 13 -11.26 -2.17 9.40
N ILE A 14 -11.86 -1.20 8.68
CA ILE A 14 -13.32 -1.04 8.60
C ILE A 14 -13.97 -2.28 7.97
N HIS A 15 -13.27 -2.92 7.02
CA HIS A 15 -13.70 -4.15 6.36
C HIS A 15 -15.14 -4.11 5.78
N PRO A 16 -15.47 -3.13 4.92
CA PRO A 16 -16.86 -2.85 4.53
C PRO A 16 -17.49 -3.90 3.61
N PHE A 17 -16.70 -4.78 2.97
CA PHE A 17 -17.21 -5.81 2.06
C PHE A 17 -17.08 -7.21 2.65
N ARG A 18 -17.92 -8.14 2.19
CA ARG A 18 -17.86 -9.55 2.60
C ARG A 18 -16.53 -10.21 2.23
N GLU A 19 -15.98 -9.86 1.06
CA GLU A 19 -14.70 -10.36 0.55
C GLU A 19 -14.01 -9.29 -0.31
N GLY A 20 -12.69 -9.41 -0.47
CA GLY A 20 -11.94 -8.59 -1.43
C GLY A 20 -11.43 -7.24 -0.90
N ASN A 21 -11.61 -6.91 0.38
CA ASN A 21 -11.15 -5.66 0.99
C ASN A 21 -9.67 -5.38 0.72
N GLY A 22 -8.80 -6.38 0.90
CA GLY A 22 -7.36 -6.21 0.64
C GLY A 22 -7.02 -5.94 -0.84
N ARG A 23 -7.75 -6.56 -1.79
CA ARG A 23 -7.56 -6.29 -3.23
C ARG A 23 -8.02 -4.88 -3.59
N LEU A 24 -9.17 -4.47 -3.05
CA LEU A 24 -9.69 -3.13 -3.28
C LEU A 24 -8.80 -2.05 -2.64
N ALA A 25 -8.25 -2.31 -1.47
CA ALA A 25 -7.32 -1.39 -0.80
C ALA A 25 -6.03 -1.18 -1.59
N ARG A 26 -5.51 -2.21 -2.29
CA ARG A 26 -4.37 -2.07 -3.19
C ARG A 26 -4.75 -1.32 -4.47
N LEU A 27 -5.88 -1.67 -5.08
CA LEU A 27 -6.38 -0.95 -6.27
C LEU A 27 -6.58 0.55 -5.99
N LEU A 28 -7.16 0.90 -4.83
CA LEU A 28 -7.32 2.29 -4.42
C LEU A 28 -5.96 2.97 -4.20
N ALA A 29 -5.01 2.26 -3.60
CA ALA A 29 -3.66 2.76 -3.40
C ALA A 29 -2.95 3.06 -4.74
N ASP A 30 -3.12 2.21 -5.76
CA ASP A 30 -2.63 2.48 -7.12
C ASP A 30 -3.31 3.69 -7.76
N VAL A 31 -4.64 3.83 -7.63
CA VAL A 31 -5.37 5.02 -8.13
C VAL A 31 -4.80 6.29 -7.49
N MET A 32 -4.58 6.28 -6.17
CA MET A 32 -4.00 7.43 -5.47
C MET A 32 -2.55 7.73 -5.90
N ALA A 33 -1.74 6.70 -6.15
CA ALA A 33 -0.37 6.85 -6.65
C ALA A 33 -0.35 7.49 -8.04
N VAL A 34 -1.16 6.96 -8.97
CA VAL A 34 -1.27 7.48 -10.35
C VAL A 34 -1.83 8.90 -10.37
N GLN A 35 -2.83 9.22 -9.55
CA GLN A 35 -3.33 10.59 -9.41
C GLN A 35 -2.28 11.57 -8.87
N ALA A 36 -1.28 11.08 -8.14
CA ALA A 36 -0.15 11.85 -7.64
C ALA A 36 1.04 11.91 -8.63
N GLY A 37 0.91 11.32 -9.83
CA GLY A 37 1.94 11.32 -10.87
C GLY A 37 3.00 10.22 -10.73
N HIS A 38 2.72 9.18 -9.95
CA HIS A 38 3.55 7.99 -9.84
C HIS A 38 3.02 6.85 -10.72
N GLU A 39 3.83 5.83 -10.93
CA GLU A 39 3.38 4.59 -11.54
C GLU A 39 2.55 3.73 -10.54
N PRO A 40 1.81 2.72 -11.02
CA PRO A 40 1.22 1.70 -10.15
C PRO A 40 2.29 1.05 -9.25
N MET A 41 1.93 0.75 -8.00
CA MET A 41 2.90 0.28 -7.01
C MET A 41 3.31 -1.19 -7.24
N ASP A 42 4.56 -1.52 -6.91
CA ASP A 42 5.04 -2.90 -6.87
C ASP A 42 4.82 -3.53 -5.50
N TYR A 43 3.86 -4.44 -5.41
CA TYR A 43 3.48 -5.14 -4.19
C TYR A 43 4.36 -6.36 -3.85
N SER A 44 5.42 -6.64 -4.62
CA SER A 44 6.28 -7.80 -4.42
C SER A 44 6.82 -7.89 -2.99
N SER A 45 7.24 -6.76 -2.42
CA SER A 45 7.78 -6.72 -1.05
C SER A 45 6.71 -6.96 0.04
N TRP A 46 5.44 -6.70 -0.27
CA TRP A 46 4.31 -6.96 0.62
C TRP A 46 4.01 -8.46 0.69
N GLU A 47 4.07 -9.14 -0.46
CA GLU A 47 3.88 -10.59 -0.54
C GLU A 47 5.05 -11.35 0.08
N GLN A 48 6.29 -10.93 -0.20
CA GLN A 48 7.49 -11.55 0.36
C GLN A 48 7.56 -11.38 1.89
N ARG A 49 7.07 -10.26 2.42
CA ARG A 49 7.08 -9.94 3.86
C ARG A 49 5.66 -9.90 4.44
N LYS A 50 4.81 -10.83 4.01
CA LYS A 50 3.38 -10.88 4.40
C LYS A 50 3.12 -10.75 5.91
N PRO A 51 3.87 -11.40 6.82
CA PRO A 51 3.68 -11.22 8.26
C PRO A 51 3.93 -9.77 8.72
N ALA A 52 4.96 -9.12 8.19
CA ALA A 52 5.28 -7.74 8.53
C ALA A 52 4.26 -6.75 7.94
N TYR A 53 3.77 -7.01 6.72
CA TYR A 53 2.68 -6.24 6.12
C TYR A 53 1.39 -6.32 6.97
N VAL A 54 1.01 -7.52 7.43
CA VAL A 54 -0.13 -7.70 8.34
C VAL A 54 0.13 -7.00 9.68
N GLY A 55 1.35 -7.07 10.21
CA GLY A 55 1.77 -6.32 11.40
C GLY A 55 1.61 -4.79 11.23
N ALA A 56 1.94 -4.27 10.05
CA ALA A 56 1.77 -2.85 9.73
C ALA A 56 0.30 -2.41 9.69
N ILE A 57 -0.62 -3.29 9.27
CA ILE A 57 -2.07 -3.04 9.38
C ILE A 57 -2.49 -3.00 10.85
N HIS A 58 -2.03 -3.95 11.66
CA HIS A 58 -2.39 -4.01 13.08
C HIS A 58 -1.85 -2.81 13.88
N ALA A 59 -0.69 -2.26 13.54
CA ALA A 59 -0.18 -1.02 14.15
C ALA A 59 -1.14 0.17 13.97
N GLY A 60 -1.93 0.15 12.90
CA GLY A 60 -3.01 1.11 12.65
C GLY A 60 -4.09 1.15 13.73
N LEU A 61 -4.32 0.06 14.47
CA LEU A 61 -5.30 0.03 15.58
C LEU A 61 -4.93 1.01 16.71
N SER A 62 -3.64 1.32 16.87
CA SER A 62 -3.15 2.34 17.80
C SER A 62 -2.89 3.70 17.13
N GLY A 63 -3.31 3.88 15.89
CA GLY A 63 -3.07 5.09 15.09
C GLY A 63 -1.63 5.21 14.57
N ASP A 64 -0.83 4.15 14.63
CA ASP A 64 0.52 4.16 14.07
C ASP A 64 0.53 3.62 12.64
N TYR A 65 0.51 4.54 11.68
CA TYR A 65 0.56 4.23 10.25
C TYR A 65 1.99 4.21 9.69
N SER A 66 3.00 4.51 10.52
CA SER A 66 4.39 4.61 10.07
C SER A 66 4.91 3.32 9.42
N PRO A 67 4.61 2.11 9.97
CA PRO A 67 5.01 0.86 9.34
C PRO A 67 4.39 0.67 7.95
N MET A 68 3.11 1.03 7.77
CA MET A 68 2.49 0.96 6.44
C MET A 68 3.06 2.01 5.49
N GLY A 69 3.41 3.19 6.01
CA GLY A 69 4.10 4.23 5.24
C GLY A 69 5.40 3.75 4.62
N GLN A 70 6.17 2.91 5.31
CA GLN A 70 7.39 2.30 4.78
C GLN A 70 7.09 1.33 3.62
N PHE A 71 6.09 0.46 3.79
CA PHE A 71 5.64 -0.44 2.73
C PHE A 71 5.17 0.30 1.47
N VAL A 72 4.43 1.39 1.64
CA VAL A 72 3.98 2.25 0.53
C VAL A 72 5.16 2.92 -0.16
N ALA A 73 6.09 3.49 0.60
CA ALA A 73 7.26 4.17 0.04
C ALA A 73 8.14 3.21 -0.79
N GLU A 74 8.39 2.01 -0.29
CA GLU A 74 9.17 0.98 -0.98
C GLU A 74 8.47 0.50 -2.26
N ALA A 75 7.16 0.22 -2.18
CA ALA A 75 6.37 -0.25 -3.33
C ALA A 75 6.25 0.81 -4.44
N MET A 76 6.10 2.09 -4.06
CA MET A 76 6.05 3.21 -4.99
C MET A 76 7.41 3.43 -5.67
N ALA A 77 8.51 3.43 -4.92
CA ALA A 77 9.85 3.57 -5.50
C ALA A 77 10.19 2.43 -6.45
N ALA A 78 9.78 1.20 -6.14
CA ALA A 78 9.95 0.05 -7.02
C ALA A 78 9.07 0.15 -8.28
N GLY A 79 7.83 0.62 -8.15
CA GLY A 79 6.93 0.89 -9.27
C GLY A 79 7.53 1.90 -10.25
N ASP A 80 7.97 3.07 -9.76
CA ASP A 80 8.57 4.13 -10.59
C ASP A 80 9.87 3.67 -11.29
N ALA A 81 10.63 2.76 -10.66
CA ALA A 81 11.84 2.21 -11.25
C ALA A 81 11.59 1.23 -12.41
N SER A 82 10.42 0.56 -12.45
CA SER A 82 10.14 -0.53 -13.38
C SER A 82 10.03 -0.12 -14.86
N LEU A 83 9.76 1.15 -15.15
CA LEU A 83 9.66 1.71 -16.52
C LEU A 83 10.86 2.62 -16.88
N SER A 84 11.77 2.86 -15.94
CA SER A 84 13.00 3.64 -16.16
C SER A 84 14.15 2.82 -16.79
N GLY A 85 13.89 1.56 -17.17
CA GLY A 85 14.85 0.67 -17.85
C GLY A 85 15.16 1.14 -19.28
N PRO A 86 16.32 0.78 -19.85
CA PRO A 86 16.82 1.37 -21.09
C PRO A 86 15.84 1.09 -22.25
N ALA A 87 15.39 2.17 -22.89
CA ALA A 87 14.65 2.15 -24.15
C ALA A 87 15.50 1.59 -25.31
#